data_AF-A5U6V1-F1
#
_entry.id   AF-A5U6V1-F1
#
_cell.length_a   1.000
_cell.length_b   1.000
_cell.length_c   1.000
_cell.angle_alpha   90.00
_cell.angle_beta   90.00
_cell.angle_gamma   90.00
#
_symmetry.space_group_name_H-M   'P 1'
#
loop_
_entity.id
_entity.type
_entity.pdbx_description
1 polymer ?
#
loop_
_entity_poly.entity_id
_entity_poly.type
_entity_poly.pdbx_seq_one_letter_code
_entity_poly.pdbx_strand_id
1 'polypeptide(L)'
;MPTTKATQRRDVSTEIAYLTRALKAPTLRESVSRLADRARAENWSHEEYLAACLQREVSARESHGGEGRIRAARFPARKSLEEFDFEHARGLKRDTIAHLGTLDFITARDNVVFLGPAWHREDSSCGRPGDTRVSGRSSGAVRHRRRMGSTARRGSPRRAHLRRTHPALPLSAPGG
;
A
#
# COMPACT_ATOMS: atom_id res chain seq x y z
N MET A 1 25.32 -51.04 25.21
CA MET A 1 25.95 -50.13 24.25
C MET A 1 24.85 -49.26 23.63
N PRO A 2 24.69 -47.98 24.02
CA PRO A 2 23.75 -47.10 23.33
C PRO A 2 24.41 -46.58 22.05
N THR A 3 23.85 -46.91 20.90
CA THR A 3 24.23 -46.32 19.62
C THR A 3 23.59 -44.94 19.50
N THR A 4 24.38 -43.89 19.71
CA THR A 4 23.96 -42.50 19.43
C THR A 4 23.75 -42.33 17.93
N LYS A 5 22.48 -42.17 17.51
CA LYS A 5 22.13 -41.77 16.14
C LYS A 5 22.74 -40.39 15.86
N ALA A 6 23.59 -40.31 14.84
CA ALA A 6 24.12 -39.06 14.33
C ALA A 6 22.96 -38.17 13.84
N THR A 7 22.79 -37.01 14.47
CA THR A 7 21.80 -36.00 14.06
C THR A 7 22.27 -35.41 12.74
N GLN A 8 21.50 -35.61 11.66
CA GLN A 8 21.76 -35.00 10.36
C GLN A 8 21.85 -33.47 10.51
N ARG A 9 22.97 -32.90 10.06
CA ARG A 9 23.20 -31.45 10.06
C ARG A 9 22.30 -30.81 9.00
N ARG A 10 21.26 -30.11 9.43
CA ARG A 10 20.33 -29.40 8.54
C ARG A 10 21.04 -28.25 7.83
N ASP A 11 20.77 -28.07 6.55
CA ASP A 11 21.19 -26.87 5.82
C ASP A 11 20.23 -25.72 6.09
N VAL A 12 20.49 -25.01 7.18
CA VAL A 12 19.67 -23.89 7.67
C VAL A 12 19.59 -22.76 6.64
N SER A 13 20.63 -22.57 5.82
CA SER A 13 20.66 -21.50 4.82
C SER A 13 19.64 -21.73 3.70
N THR A 14 19.56 -22.96 3.21
CA THR A 14 18.57 -23.40 2.22
C THR A 14 17.15 -23.36 2.80
N GLU A 15 16.98 -23.76 4.06
CA GLU A 15 15.70 -23.69 4.77
C GLU A 15 15.20 -22.25 4.93
N ILE A 16 16.07 -21.32 5.35
CA ILE A 16 15.75 -19.88 5.42
C ILE A 16 15.36 -19.35 4.04
N ALA A 17 16.11 -19.72 2.99
CA ALA A 17 15.80 -19.31 1.63
C ALA A 17 14.44 -19.86 1.16
N TYR A 18 14.04 -21.05 1.56
CA TYR A 18 12.72 -21.60 1.25
C TYR A 18 11.61 -20.88 2.03
N LEU A 19 11.74 -20.77 3.35
CA LEU A 19 10.73 -20.19 4.24
C LEU A 19 10.44 -18.73 3.91
N THR A 20 11.47 -17.93 3.65
CA THR A 20 11.31 -16.53 3.23
C THR A 20 10.58 -16.40 1.89
N ARG A 21 10.59 -17.44 1.05
CA ARG A 21 9.90 -17.46 -0.27
C ARG A 21 8.42 -17.73 -0.05
N ALA A 22 8.13 -18.76 0.76
CA ALA A 22 6.78 -19.12 1.17
C ALA A 22 6.06 -17.95 1.87
N LEU A 23 6.77 -17.22 2.74
CA LEU A 23 6.24 -16.06 3.45
C LEU A 23 6.17 -14.77 2.62
N LYS A 24 6.64 -14.80 1.36
CA LYS A 24 6.78 -13.61 0.49
C LYS A 24 7.54 -12.47 1.19
N ALA A 25 8.65 -12.80 1.84
CA ALA A 25 9.50 -11.84 2.55
C ALA A 25 10.82 -11.62 1.78
N PRO A 26 10.80 -10.90 0.64
CA PRO A 26 11.97 -10.75 -0.23
C PRO A 26 13.10 -9.95 0.44
N THR A 27 12.77 -8.88 1.17
CA THR A 27 13.82 -8.05 1.78
C THR A 27 14.46 -8.72 2.99
N LEU A 28 13.68 -9.53 3.72
CA LEU A 28 14.23 -10.39 4.76
C LEU A 28 15.22 -11.41 4.17
N ARG A 29 14.88 -12.09 3.07
CA ARG A 29 15.80 -13.03 2.40
C ARG A 29 17.15 -12.40 2.09
N GLU A 30 17.15 -11.17 1.58
CA GLU A 30 18.37 -10.46 1.17
C GLU A 30 19.18 -9.95 2.37
N SER A 31 18.54 -9.65 3.49
CA SER A 31 19.18 -9.01 4.65
C SER A 31 19.50 -9.96 5.81
N VAL A 32 18.97 -11.19 5.80
CA VAL A 32 19.08 -12.16 6.91
C VAL A 32 20.52 -12.48 7.30
N SER A 33 21.43 -12.67 6.32
CA SER A 33 22.84 -12.96 6.58
C SER A 33 23.53 -11.79 7.28
N ARG A 34 23.35 -10.58 6.74
CA ARG A 34 23.89 -9.35 7.33
C ARG A 34 23.35 -9.07 8.73
N LEU A 35 22.06 -9.32 8.97
CA LEU A 35 21.46 -9.17 10.30
C LEU A 35 21.98 -10.22 11.28
N ALA A 36 22.24 -11.45 10.81
CA ALA A 36 22.79 -12.50 11.65
C ALA A 36 24.24 -12.19 12.07
N ASP A 37 25.05 -11.66 11.16
CA ASP A 37 26.42 -11.24 11.47
C ASP A 37 26.43 -10.10 12.49
N ARG A 38 25.52 -9.13 12.32
CA ARG A 38 25.32 -8.03 13.28
C ARG A 38 24.88 -8.53 14.65
N ALA A 39 23.90 -9.43 14.71
CA ALA A 39 23.40 -9.99 15.95
C ALA A 39 24.50 -10.72 16.74
N ARG A 40 25.42 -11.42 16.05
CA ARG A 40 26.59 -12.05 16.68
C ARG A 40 27.59 -11.02 17.19
N ALA A 41 27.86 -9.97 16.41
CA ALA A 41 28.81 -8.92 16.79
C ALA A 41 28.32 -8.07 17.98
N GLU A 42 27.03 -7.76 18.02
CA GLU A 42 26.40 -6.94 19.06
C GLU A 42 25.77 -7.80 20.19
N ASN A 43 25.96 -9.12 20.14
CA ASN A 43 25.51 -10.10 21.13
C ASN A 43 24.00 -10.02 21.45
N TRP A 44 23.18 -9.81 20.41
CA TRP A 44 21.73 -9.72 20.50
C TRP A 44 21.10 -11.04 20.97
N SER A 45 20.00 -10.92 21.71
CA SER A 45 19.09 -12.02 21.98
C SER A 45 18.40 -12.50 20.68
N HIS A 46 17.89 -13.73 20.71
CA HIS A 46 17.13 -14.29 19.60
C HIS A 46 15.88 -13.46 19.28
N GLU A 47 15.26 -12.86 20.29
CA GLU A 47 14.09 -12.00 20.15
C GLU A 47 14.42 -10.68 19.45
N GLU A 48 15.54 -10.04 19.81
CA GLU A 48 16.02 -8.82 19.16
C GLU A 48 16.39 -9.05 17.69
N TYR A 49 17.04 -10.18 17.39
CA TYR A 49 17.34 -10.56 16.01
C TYR A 49 16.07 -10.79 15.18
N LEU A 50 15.09 -11.50 15.73
CA LEU A 50 13.80 -11.73 15.07
C LEU A 50 13.04 -10.42 14.85
N ALA A 51 13.01 -9.54 15.86
CA ALA A 51 12.37 -8.23 15.77
C ALA A 51 13.02 -7.37 14.67
N ALA A 52 14.36 -7.33 14.60
CA ALA A 52 15.07 -6.60 13.55
C ALA A 52 14.78 -7.14 12.14
N CYS A 53 14.71 -8.46 11.99
CA CYS A 53 14.34 -9.13 10.76
C CYS A 53 12.93 -8.73 10.29
N LEU A 54 11.94 -8.82 11.18
CA LEU A 54 10.56 -8.48 10.87
C LEU A 54 10.38 -6.98 10.60
N GLN A 55 11.02 -6.13 11.40
CA GLN A 55 10.98 -4.68 11.22
C GLN A 55 11.49 -4.27 9.84
N ARG A 56 12.59 -4.87 9.36
CA ARG A 56 13.12 -4.59 8.03
C ARG A 56 12.13 -4.92 6.92
N GLU A 57 11.46 -6.06 7.01
CA GLU A 57 10.47 -6.50 6.02
C GLU A 57 9.22 -5.62 6.05
N VAL A 58 8.72 -5.25 7.23
CA VAL A 58 7.57 -4.33 7.37
C VAL A 58 7.90 -2.97 6.76
N SER A 59 9.02 -2.36 7.13
CA SER A 59 9.44 -1.07 6.59
C SER A 59 9.59 -1.10 5.06
N ALA A 60 10.10 -2.20 4.51
CA ALA A 60 10.16 -2.38 3.07
C ALA A 60 8.76 -2.45 2.44
N ARG A 61 7.84 -3.24 3.01
CA ARG A 61 6.47 -3.38 2.46
C ARG A 61 5.70 -2.06 2.46
N GLU A 62 5.83 -1.27 3.53
CA GLU A 62 5.19 0.05 3.60
C GLU A 62 5.71 0.98 2.51
N SER A 63 7.04 1.02 2.31
CA SER A 63 7.68 1.82 1.25
C SER A 63 7.25 1.36 -0.16
N HIS A 64 7.31 0.06 -0.44
CA HIS A 64 6.92 -0.49 -1.74
C HIS A 64 5.42 -0.36 -2.01
N GLY A 65 4.58 -0.44 -0.98
CA GLY A 65 3.12 -0.31 -1.11
C GLY A 65 2.70 1.09 -1.56
N GLY A 66 3.31 2.14 -1.00
CA GLY A 66 3.08 3.51 -1.43
C GLY A 66 3.51 3.74 -2.88
N GLU A 67 4.76 3.41 -3.18
CA GLU A 67 5.35 3.57 -4.52
C GLU A 67 4.65 2.73 -5.59
N GLY A 68 4.26 1.50 -5.25
CA GLY A 68 3.52 0.61 -6.12
C GLY A 68 2.14 1.18 -6.49
N ARG A 69 1.43 1.79 -5.53
CA ARG A 69 0.14 2.45 -5.81
C ARG A 69 0.31 3.69 -6.69
N ILE A 70 1.35 4.50 -6.47
CA ILE A 70 1.67 5.66 -7.31
C ILE A 70 1.97 5.22 -8.74
N ARG A 71 2.80 4.18 -8.92
CA ARG A 71 3.14 3.63 -10.24
C ARG A 71 1.92 3.04 -10.93
N ALA A 72 1.07 2.32 -10.20
CA ALA A 72 -0.15 1.73 -10.75
C ALA A 72 -1.17 2.78 -11.20
N ALA A 73 -1.21 3.95 -10.56
CA ALA A 73 -2.09 5.06 -10.94
C ALA A 73 -1.71 5.72 -12.28
N ARG A 74 -0.50 5.44 -12.81
CA ARG A 74 -0.01 5.92 -14.12
C ARG A 74 -0.20 7.43 -14.31
N PHE A 75 0.02 8.21 -13.25
CA PHE A 75 -0.01 9.66 -13.36
C PHE A 75 1.08 10.14 -14.34
N PRO A 76 0.78 11.14 -15.19
CA PRO A 76 1.73 11.64 -16.18
C PRO A 76 2.97 12.29 -15.54
N ALA A 77 2.85 12.79 -14.31
CA ALA A 77 3.96 13.32 -13.52
C ALA A 77 3.70 13.06 -12.02
N ARG A 78 4.78 12.97 -11.23
CA ARG A 78 4.67 13.08 -9.78
C ARG A 78 4.35 14.54 -9.44
N LYS A 79 3.32 14.75 -8.63
CA LYS A 79 2.96 16.07 -8.09
C LYS A 79 2.90 15.94 -6.57
N SER A 80 3.73 16.72 -5.90
CA SER A 80 3.73 16.85 -4.43
C SER A 80 2.89 18.07 -4.03
N LEU A 81 2.41 18.11 -2.78
CA LEU A 81 1.64 19.26 -2.29
C LEU A 81 2.57 20.46 -2.01
N GLU A 82 3.85 20.18 -1.75
CA GLU A 82 4.93 21.13 -1.49
C GLU A 82 5.28 21.96 -2.73
N GLU A 83 5.13 21.38 -3.92
CA GLU A 83 5.33 22.05 -5.21
C GLU A 83 4.10 22.84 -5.69
N PHE A 84 3.07 22.98 -4.86
CA PHE A 84 1.84 23.67 -5.27
C PHE A 84 2.05 25.19 -5.43
N ASP A 85 1.86 25.68 -6.65
CA ASP A 85 1.94 27.11 -6.96
C ASP A 85 0.64 27.85 -6.59
N PHE A 86 0.71 28.63 -5.51
CA PHE A 86 -0.40 29.46 -5.02
C PHE A 86 -0.62 30.74 -5.85
N GLU A 87 0.35 31.19 -6.64
CA GLU A 87 0.19 32.37 -7.50
C GLU A 87 -0.72 32.06 -8.69
N HIS A 88 -0.63 30.83 -9.23
CA HIS A 88 -1.49 30.34 -10.30
C HIS A 88 -2.93 30.08 -9.83
N ALA A 89 -3.09 29.55 -8.61
CA ALA A 89 -4.36 29.18 -8.02
C ALA A 89 -5.06 30.35 -7.28
N ARG A 90 -5.33 31.45 -8.00
CA ARG A 90 -6.01 32.64 -7.45
C ARG A 90 -7.36 32.27 -6.82
N GLY A 91 -7.47 32.42 -5.49
CA GLY A 91 -8.70 32.17 -4.72
C GLY A 91 -8.69 30.94 -3.80
N LEU A 92 -7.63 30.14 -3.82
CA LEU A 92 -7.41 29.04 -2.86
C LEU A 92 -6.69 29.54 -1.60
N LYS A 93 -7.26 29.23 -0.42
CA LYS A 93 -6.65 29.56 0.86
C LYS A 93 -5.50 28.59 1.16
N ARG A 94 -4.34 29.13 1.57
CA ARG A 94 -3.16 28.34 1.96
C ARG A 94 -3.48 27.34 3.07
N ASP A 95 -4.27 27.75 4.05
CA ASP A 95 -4.71 26.90 5.17
C ASP A 95 -5.46 25.65 4.71
N THR A 96 -6.25 25.76 3.63
CA THR A 96 -7.00 24.62 3.09
C THR A 96 -6.06 23.60 2.47
N ILE A 97 -5.04 24.02 1.71
CA ILE A 97 -4.04 23.12 1.13
C ILE A 97 -3.18 22.49 2.23
N ALA A 98 -2.79 23.27 3.25
CA ALA A 98 -2.06 22.75 4.40
C ALA A 98 -2.86 21.67 5.15
N HIS A 99 -4.16 21.88 5.33
CA HIS A 99 -5.06 20.88 5.92
C HIS A 99 -5.24 19.63 5.04
N LEU A 100 -5.14 19.73 3.71
CA LEU A 100 -5.08 18.53 2.88
C LEU A 100 -3.79 17.73 3.09
N GLY A 101 -2.70 18.39 3.46
CA GLY A 101 -1.43 17.75 3.83
C GLY A 101 -1.51 16.89 5.10
N THR A 102 -2.46 17.14 6.00
CA THR A 102 -2.67 16.29 7.20
C THR A 102 -3.38 14.98 6.89
N LEU A 103 -3.92 14.83 5.67
CA LEU A 103 -4.64 13.65 5.20
C LEU A 103 -5.93 13.31 5.97
N ASP A 104 -6.48 14.28 6.73
CA ASP A 104 -7.71 14.11 7.52
C ASP A 104 -8.93 13.74 6.66
N PHE A 105 -8.93 14.12 5.38
CA PHE A 105 -9.99 13.73 4.44
C PHE A 105 -10.07 12.20 4.24
N ILE A 106 -8.99 11.45 4.46
CA ILE A 106 -8.99 9.98 4.36
C ILE A 106 -9.83 9.37 5.49
N THR A 107 -9.64 9.86 6.72
CA THR A 107 -10.39 9.36 7.89
C THR A 107 -11.85 9.82 7.83
N ALA A 108 -12.10 11.03 7.34
CA ALA A 108 -13.43 11.57 7.07
C ALA A 108 -14.14 10.88 5.87
N ARG A 109 -13.41 10.09 5.07
CA ARG A 109 -13.87 9.47 3.81
C ARG A 109 -14.38 10.49 2.79
N ASP A 110 -13.79 11.67 2.79
CA ASP A 110 -14.05 12.74 1.84
C ASP A 110 -13.16 12.59 0.60
N ASN A 111 -13.71 12.95 -0.56
CA ASN A 111 -12.99 12.84 -1.83
C ASN A 111 -12.39 14.21 -2.19
N VAL A 112 -11.09 14.23 -2.43
CA VAL A 112 -10.35 15.42 -2.86
C VAL A 112 -9.85 15.18 -4.28
N VAL A 113 -10.14 16.12 -5.18
CA VAL A 113 -9.74 16.04 -6.59
C VAL A 113 -9.00 17.32 -6.96
N PHE A 114 -7.76 17.19 -7.40
CA PHE A 114 -6.98 18.29 -7.95
C PHE A 114 -7.22 18.37 -9.46
N LEU A 115 -7.90 19.42 -9.89
CA LEU A 115 -8.14 19.72 -11.30
C LEU A 115 -7.22 20.87 -11.71
N GLY A 116 -6.25 20.59 -12.57
CA GLY A 116 -5.46 21.61 -13.26
C GLY A 116 -6.07 21.96 -14.62
N PRO A 117 -5.62 23.06 -15.27
CA PRO A 117 -6.00 23.36 -16.64
C PRO A 117 -5.69 22.16 -17.56
N ALA A 118 -6.53 21.97 -18.58
CA ALA A 118 -6.49 20.81 -19.47
C ALA A 118 -5.09 20.63 -20.08
N TRP A 119 -4.50 19.47 -19.78
CA TRP A 119 -3.39 18.79 -20.43
C TRP A 119 -3.47 18.82 -21.98
N HIS A 120 -3.10 19.93 -22.62
CA HIS A 120 -2.53 19.82 -23.95
C HIS A 120 -1.18 19.11 -23.80
N ARG A 121 -1.09 17.94 -24.44
CA ARG A 121 0.13 17.15 -24.57
C ARG A 121 1.19 18.01 -25.25
N GLU A 122 2.15 18.52 -24.47
CA GLU A 122 3.47 18.86 -24.98
C GLU A 122 4.46 17.98 -24.26
N ASP A 123 4.87 16.96 -25.01
CA ASP A 123 5.95 16.06 -24.66
C ASP A 123 7.25 16.88 -24.50
N SER A 124 7.98 16.59 -23.42
CA SER A 124 9.44 16.74 -23.31
C SER A 124 10.08 18.06 -23.75
N SER A 125 10.50 18.88 -22.78
CA SER A 125 11.93 19.06 -22.49
C SER A 125 12.16 20.12 -21.43
N CYS A 126 13.18 19.86 -20.62
CA CYS A 126 13.85 20.79 -19.75
C CYS A 126 14.24 22.12 -20.46
N GLY A 127 13.85 23.24 -19.84
CA GLY A 127 14.62 24.49 -19.84
C GLY A 127 14.30 25.54 -20.91
N ARG A 128 13.63 26.62 -20.51
CA ARG A 128 14.14 28.01 -20.54
C ARG A 128 13.12 29.01 -19.96
N PRO A 129 13.56 30.07 -19.25
CA PRO A 129 12.70 31.17 -18.85
C PRO A 129 12.64 32.21 -19.98
N GLY A 130 11.43 32.52 -20.45
CA GLY A 130 11.24 33.50 -21.52
C GLY A 130 9.80 33.56 -22.01
N ASP A 131 9.00 34.36 -21.31
CA ASP A 131 7.91 35.20 -21.82
C ASP A 131 6.90 34.61 -22.82
N THR A 132 5.65 34.39 -22.39
CA THR A 132 4.49 34.76 -23.23
C THR A 132 3.23 35.00 -22.37
N ARG A 133 2.83 36.25 -22.31
CA ARG A 133 1.47 36.73 -21.99
C ARG A 133 0.46 36.07 -22.95
N VAL A 134 -0.69 35.57 -22.47
CA VAL A 134 -2.01 35.70 -23.13
C VAL A 134 -3.15 35.14 -22.25
N SER A 135 -4.19 35.98 -22.21
CA SER A 135 -5.64 35.81 -21.95
C SER A 135 -6.14 34.94 -20.80
N GLY A 136 -6.91 35.61 -19.94
CA GLY A 136 -7.70 34.96 -18.91
C GLY A 136 -8.93 34.24 -19.44
N ARG A 137 -9.34 33.24 -18.67
CA ARG A 137 -10.74 32.98 -18.34
C ARG A 137 -10.78 32.15 -17.07
N SER A 138 -11.47 32.70 -16.09
CA SER A 138 -11.78 32.13 -14.80
C SER A 138 -12.64 30.88 -14.92
N SER A 139 -12.35 29.87 -14.10
CA SER A 139 -13.38 29.08 -13.39
C SER A 139 -12.73 28.13 -12.39
N GLY A 140 -12.46 28.65 -11.19
CA GLY A 140 -12.26 27.82 -10.01
C GLY A 140 -13.62 27.41 -9.45
N ALA A 141 -13.84 26.11 -9.28
CA ALA A 141 -14.93 25.59 -8.45
C ALA A 141 -14.49 24.30 -7.78
N VAL A 142 -13.88 24.42 -6.60
CA VAL A 142 -13.82 23.31 -5.63
C VAL A 142 -15.25 23.12 -5.10
N ARG A 143 -16.02 22.22 -5.70
CA ARG A 143 -17.34 21.87 -5.19
C ARG A 143 -17.19 20.86 -4.06
N HIS A 144 -17.36 21.34 -2.83
CA HIS A 144 -17.62 20.48 -1.67
C HIS A 144 -19.01 19.85 -1.85
N ARG A 145 -19.08 18.66 -2.45
CA ARG A 145 -20.35 17.94 -2.59
C ARG A 145 -20.69 17.31 -1.24
N ARG A 146 -21.35 18.06 -0.35
CA ARG A 146 -22.06 17.48 0.80
C ARG A 146 -23.04 16.45 0.23
N ARG A 147 -22.81 15.17 0.54
CA ARG A 147 -23.66 14.07 0.10
C ARG A 147 -24.97 14.15 0.91
N MET A 148 -25.95 14.87 0.38
CA MET A 148 -27.35 14.80 0.84
C MET A 148 -27.80 13.35 0.71
N GLY A 149 -28.21 12.76 1.84
CA GLY A 149 -28.85 11.46 1.86
C GLY A 149 -30.16 11.51 1.09
N SER A 150 -30.36 10.58 0.17
CA SER A 150 -31.68 10.15 -0.25
C SER A 150 -31.61 8.72 -0.77
N THR A 151 -32.41 7.92 -0.08
CA THR A 151 -32.85 6.54 -0.31
C THR A 151 -33.12 6.18 -1.77
N ALA A 152 -32.50 5.10 -2.24
CA ALA A 152 -33.03 4.31 -3.35
C ALA A 152 -32.85 2.82 -3.02
N ARG A 153 -33.90 2.24 -2.43
CA ARG A 153 -34.12 0.79 -2.35
C ARG A 153 -34.09 0.24 -3.77
N ARG A 154 -33.06 -0.53 -4.13
CA ARG A 154 -33.13 -1.43 -5.29
C ARG A 154 -33.73 -2.75 -4.83
N GLY A 155 -34.88 -3.05 -5.41
CA GLY A 155 -35.71 -4.22 -5.09
C GLY A 155 -35.00 -5.54 -5.40
N SER A 156 -35.32 -6.51 -4.56
CA SER A 156 -35.05 -7.93 -4.75
C SER A 156 -35.85 -8.50 -5.92
N PRO A 157 -35.31 -9.46 -6.67
CA PRO A 157 -36.12 -10.50 -7.29
C PRO A 157 -36.07 -11.78 -6.43
N ARG A 158 -37.25 -12.32 -6.14
CA ARG A 158 -37.48 -13.57 -5.43
C ARG A 158 -37.05 -14.77 -6.29
N ARG A 159 -36.32 -15.69 -5.63
CA ARG A 159 -36.35 -17.17 -5.66
C ARG A 159 -37.00 -17.87 -6.88
N ALA A 160 -36.24 -18.81 -7.44
CA ALA A 160 -36.77 -20.09 -7.91
C ALA A 160 -35.90 -21.24 -7.37
N HIS A 161 -36.58 -22.31 -6.98
CA HIS A 161 -36.08 -23.46 -6.23
C HIS A 161 -35.28 -24.43 -7.11
N LEU A 162 -34.22 -25.04 -6.55
CA LEU A 162 -33.94 -26.44 -6.86
C LEU A 162 -33.48 -27.18 -5.60
N ARG A 163 -33.94 -28.42 -5.50
CA ARG A 163 -34.09 -29.21 -4.29
C ARG A 163 -32.78 -29.84 -3.82
N ARG A 164 -32.72 -30.02 -2.50
CA ARG A 164 -31.78 -30.84 -1.73
C ARG A 164 -31.76 -32.29 -2.22
N THR A 165 -30.57 -32.91 -2.19
CA THR A 165 -30.36 -34.24 -1.59
C THR A 165 -28.91 -34.35 -1.11
N HIS A 166 -28.72 -34.28 0.22
CA HIS A 166 -27.58 -34.90 0.91
C HIS A 166 -28.08 -36.23 1.46
N PRO A 167 -27.37 -37.35 1.31
CA PRO A 167 -27.52 -38.49 2.21
C PRO A 167 -26.62 -38.30 3.44
N ALA A 168 -27.21 -38.61 4.59
CA ALA A 168 -26.65 -38.55 5.92
C ALA A 168 -25.72 -39.74 6.24
N LEU A 169 -24.94 -39.53 7.31
CA LEU A 169 -23.87 -40.33 7.91
C LEU A 169 -24.31 -41.76 8.37
N PRO A 170 -23.38 -42.57 8.93
CA PRO A 170 -23.27 -42.53 10.39
C PRO A 170 -21.85 -42.60 10.98
N LEU A 171 -21.81 -42.11 12.21
CA LEU A 171 -20.77 -42.15 13.24
C LEU A 171 -20.00 -43.48 13.33
N SER A 172 -18.70 -43.39 13.62
CA SER A 172 -18.08 -44.24 14.62
C SER A 172 -16.92 -43.52 15.31
N ALA A 173 -16.92 -43.55 16.64
CA ALA A 173 -15.88 -43.03 17.53
C ALA A 173 -15.40 -44.22 18.43
N PRO A 174 -14.52 -44.00 19.43
CA PRO A 174 -13.19 -44.60 19.55
C PRO A 174 -13.10 -45.85 20.45
N GLY A 175 -12.01 -46.62 20.34
CA GLY A 175 -11.62 -47.62 21.35
C GLY A 175 -10.36 -48.40 20.97
N GLY A 176 -9.36 -48.44 21.87
CA GLY A 176 -8.17 -49.30 21.79
C GLY A 176 -6.85 -48.54 21.95
#